data_AF-A0A3A8J5N5-F1
#
_entry.id   AF-A0A3A8J5N5-F1
#
_cell.length_a   1.000
_cell.length_b   1.000
_cell.length_c   1.000
_cell.angle_alpha   90.00
_cell.angle_beta   90.00
_cell.angle_gamma   90.00
#
_symmetry.space_group_name_H-M   'P 1'
#
loop_
_entity.id
_entity.type
_entity.pdbx_description
1 polymer ?
#
loop_
_entity_poly.entity_id
_entity_poly.type
_entity_poly.pdbx_seq_one_letter_code
_entity_poly.pdbx_strand_id
1 'polypeptide(L)'
;MRGVTTPIPPESSPQKKTVLPGVALGFTIAGLCVVCLWPVGLVLAILAMVKTGKPEHAGRRGLAIAALCVAGLGLFTIGIQAAVAIPNFLQFQSRAKQAECKVNLKAIFTAARVSMLDEEPLGSFEAMGFEPGPRNRYAYVLRMPEGVIPVAGDFPAIDPAEIQAALARAGVEPGVEGTCPDCTVTAACVGNVDNDDTLDVWSISTVDRTAANGEAIPLGAPYNHVNDVRQ
;
A
#
# COMPACT_ATOMS: atom_id res chain seq x y z
N MET A 1 -7.37 -52.28 -80.20
CA MET A 1 -7.47 -51.04 -79.41
C MET A 1 -7.17 -51.37 -77.96
N ARG A 2 -5.98 -51.05 -77.45
CA ARG A 2 -5.65 -51.17 -76.01
C ARG A 2 -5.70 -49.76 -75.42
N GLY A 3 -6.67 -49.50 -74.56
CA GLY A 3 -6.79 -48.23 -73.86
C GLY A 3 -5.66 -48.09 -72.84
N VAL A 4 -4.89 -47.02 -72.96
CA VAL A 4 -3.88 -46.61 -71.98
C VAL A 4 -4.61 -45.85 -70.87
N THR A 5 -4.74 -46.46 -69.70
CA THR A 5 -5.20 -45.79 -68.48
C THR A 5 -4.03 -45.03 -67.87
N THR A 6 -4.06 -43.70 -67.96
CA THR A 6 -3.16 -42.82 -67.21
C THR A 6 -3.58 -42.78 -65.73
N PRO A 7 -2.66 -43.01 -64.78
CA PRO A 7 -2.98 -42.88 -63.36
C PRO A 7 -3.14 -41.40 -62.99
N ILE A 8 -4.28 -41.07 -62.38
CA ILE A 8 -4.55 -39.75 -61.78
C ILE A 8 -3.66 -39.63 -60.53
N PRO A 9 -2.86 -38.56 -60.38
CA PRO A 9 -2.07 -38.36 -59.16
C PRO A 9 -3.01 -38.12 -57.97
N PRO A 10 -2.68 -38.62 -56.76
CA PRO A 10 -3.52 -38.43 -55.59
C PRO A 10 -3.67 -36.94 -55.28
N GLU A 11 -4.92 -36.51 -55.09
CA GLU A 11 -5.29 -35.16 -54.68
C GLU A 11 -4.54 -34.78 -53.40
N SER A 12 -3.72 -33.73 -53.46
CA SER A 12 -2.95 -33.27 -52.31
C SER A 12 -3.89 -32.76 -51.24
N SER A 13 -3.94 -33.45 -50.10
CA SER A 13 -4.76 -33.04 -48.95
C SER A 13 -4.45 -31.59 -48.55
N PRO A 14 -5.46 -30.76 -48.21
CA PRO A 14 -5.25 -29.35 -47.86
C PRO A 14 -4.32 -29.22 -46.65
N GLN A 15 -3.24 -28.45 -46.83
CA GLN A 15 -2.19 -28.27 -45.82
C GLN A 15 -2.74 -27.62 -44.54
N LYS A 16 -2.67 -28.35 -43.43
CA LYS A 16 -3.22 -27.92 -42.12
C LYS A 16 -2.41 -26.71 -41.59
N LYS A 17 -2.98 -25.49 -41.68
CA LYS A 17 -2.32 -24.25 -41.26
C LYS A 17 -2.13 -24.22 -39.73
N THR A 18 -0.90 -24.01 -39.24
CA THR A 18 -0.64 -23.92 -37.79
C THR A 18 -0.97 -22.54 -37.21
N VAL A 19 -1.90 -22.47 -36.25
CA VAL A 19 -2.31 -21.22 -35.58
C VAL A 19 -1.32 -20.72 -34.52
N LEU A 20 -0.36 -21.56 -34.13
CA LEU A 20 0.54 -21.33 -32.99
C LEU A 20 1.29 -19.99 -33.02
N PRO A 21 1.87 -19.52 -34.15
CA PRO A 21 2.59 -18.23 -34.17
C PRO A 21 1.68 -17.02 -33.92
N GLY A 22 0.40 -17.08 -34.33
CA GLY A 22 -0.56 -16.01 -34.07
C GLY A 22 -1.01 -15.96 -32.60
N VAL A 23 -1.21 -17.13 -31.99
CA VAL A 23 -1.48 -17.24 -30.55
C VAL A 23 -0.28 -16.73 -29.74
N ALA A 24 0.93 -17.11 -30.12
CA ALA A 24 2.15 -16.64 -29.47
C ALA A 24 2.26 -15.10 -29.54
N LEU A 25 2.07 -14.50 -30.71
CA LEU A 25 2.10 -13.04 -30.84
C LEU A 25 1.04 -12.38 -29.93
N GLY A 26 -0.19 -12.89 -29.92
CA GLY A 26 -1.26 -12.35 -29.09
C GLY A 26 -0.92 -12.34 -27.59
N PHE A 27 -0.39 -13.44 -27.06
CA PHE A 27 0.03 -13.52 -25.65
C PHE A 27 1.24 -12.63 -25.34
N THR A 28 2.19 -12.48 -26.27
CA THR A 28 3.34 -11.57 -26.07
C THR A 28 2.93 -10.10 -26.02
N ILE A 29 1.95 -9.68 -26.84
CA ILE A 29 1.39 -8.32 -26.80
C ILE A 29 0.61 -8.11 -25.50
N ALA A 30 -0.25 -9.05 -25.12
CA ALA A 30 -0.97 -8.99 -23.85
C ALA A 30 -0.01 -8.95 -22.64
N GLY A 31 1.12 -9.66 -22.74
CA GLY A 31 2.19 -9.67 -21.73
C GLY A 31 2.90 -8.33 -21.51
N LEU A 32 2.85 -7.40 -22.48
CA LEU A 32 3.36 -6.05 -22.28
C LEU A 32 2.52 -5.25 -21.25
N CYS A 33 1.21 -5.47 -21.26
CA CYS A 33 0.27 -4.82 -20.34
C CYS A 33 0.07 -5.62 -19.04
N VAL A 34 0.08 -6.95 -19.14
CA VAL A 34 -0.13 -7.87 -18.01
C VAL A 34 1.14 -8.69 -17.81
N VAL A 35 2.01 -8.21 -16.92
CA VAL A 35 3.36 -8.77 -16.67
C VAL A 35 3.36 -10.29 -16.49
N CYS A 36 2.34 -10.83 -15.82
CA CYS A 36 2.23 -12.28 -15.57
C CYS A 36 2.07 -13.13 -16.85
N LEU A 37 1.69 -12.54 -17.98
CA LEU A 37 1.51 -13.25 -19.26
C LEU A 37 2.79 -13.29 -20.10
N TRP A 38 3.82 -12.50 -19.76
CA TRP A 38 5.08 -12.47 -20.51
C TRP A 38 5.77 -13.85 -20.59
N PRO A 39 5.87 -14.66 -19.51
CA PRO A 39 6.54 -15.96 -19.59
C PRO A 39 5.79 -16.94 -20.49
N VAL A 40 4.45 -16.89 -20.44
CA VAL A 40 3.58 -17.68 -21.32
C VAL A 40 3.81 -17.28 -22.78
N GLY A 41 3.83 -15.98 -23.07
CA GLY A 41 4.15 -15.46 -24.39
C GLY A 41 5.53 -15.91 -24.90
N LEU A 42 6.55 -15.87 -24.04
CA LEU A 42 7.91 -16.32 -24.39
C LEU A 42 7.96 -17.81 -24.74
N VAL A 43 7.36 -18.67 -23.90
CA VAL A 43 7.32 -20.12 -24.16
C VAL A 43 6.59 -20.41 -25.48
N LEU A 44 5.46 -19.76 -25.72
CA LEU A 44 4.71 -19.90 -26.97
C LEU A 44 5.50 -19.41 -28.18
N ALA A 45 6.27 -18.32 -28.06
CA ALA A 45 7.14 -17.82 -29.12
C ALA A 45 8.27 -18.81 -29.45
N ILE A 46 8.91 -19.42 -28.44
CA ILE A 46 9.93 -20.46 -28.64
C ILE A 46 9.33 -21.68 -29.34
N LEU A 47 8.17 -22.15 -28.90
CA LEU A 47 7.48 -23.28 -29.54
C LEU A 47 7.07 -22.96 -30.99
N ALA A 48 6.63 -21.72 -31.25
CA ALA A 48 6.33 -21.25 -32.60
C ALA A 48 7.59 -21.23 -33.48
N MET A 49 8.75 -20.83 -32.94
CA MET A 49 10.04 -20.83 -33.64
C MET A 49 10.50 -22.25 -34.01
N VAL A 50 10.40 -23.20 -33.07
CA VAL A 50 10.73 -24.62 -33.34
C VAL A 50 9.82 -25.19 -34.42
N LYS A 51 8.51 -24.91 -34.32
CA LYS A 51 7.51 -25.48 -35.25
C LYS A 51 7.58 -24.88 -36.65
N THR A 52 7.89 -23.59 -36.78
CA THR A 52 8.03 -22.90 -38.08
C THR A 52 9.38 -23.15 -38.77
N GLY A 53 10.30 -23.87 -38.11
CA GLY A 53 11.54 -24.36 -38.73
C GLY A 53 11.32 -25.47 -39.77
N LYS A 54 10.15 -26.12 -39.79
CA LYS A 54 9.81 -27.15 -40.78
C LYS A 54 9.34 -26.51 -42.10
N PRO A 55 9.68 -27.09 -43.26
CA PRO A 55 9.34 -26.54 -44.58
C PRO A 55 7.83 -26.40 -44.81
N GLU A 56 7.03 -27.25 -44.16
CA GLU A 56 5.55 -27.20 -44.19
C GLU A 56 4.93 -25.92 -43.60
N HIS A 57 5.67 -25.16 -42.79
CA HIS A 57 5.16 -24.00 -42.05
C HIS A 57 6.04 -22.74 -42.18
N ALA A 58 6.99 -22.74 -43.13
CA ALA A 58 7.96 -21.66 -43.33
C ALA A 58 7.31 -20.27 -43.56
N GLY A 59 6.13 -20.23 -44.18
CA GLY A 59 5.39 -18.98 -44.46
C GLY A 59 4.93 -18.19 -43.22
N ARG A 60 4.97 -18.78 -42.01
CA ARG A 60 4.60 -18.11 -40.74
C ARG A 60 5.80 -17.78 -39.85
N ARG A 61 7.03 -17.99 -40.33
CA ARG A 61 8.25 -17.75 -39.55
C ARG A 61 8.42 -16.28 -39.15
N GLY A 62 8.01 -15.34 -40.00
CA GLY A 62 8.03 -13.90 -39.67
C GLY A 62 7.19 -13.57 -38.44
N LEU A 63 6.04 -14.24 -38.26
CA LEU A 63 5.16 -14.06 -37.10
C LEU A 63 5.77 -14.65 -35.82
N ALA A 64 6.47 -15.78 -35.93
CA ALA A 64 7.19 -16.39 -34.82
C ALA A 64 8.40 -15.53 -34.37
N ILE A 65 9.12 -14.94 -35.32
CA ILE A 65 10.21 -13.99 -35.04
C ILE A 65 9.65 -12.75 -34.34
N ALA A 66 8.56 -12.17 -34.86
CA ALA A 66 7.91 -11.02 -34.24
C ALA A 66 7.48 -11.31 -32.79
N ALA A 67 6.85 -12.46 -32.55
CA ALA A 67 6.46 -12.89 -31.20
C ALA A 67 7.68 -13.03 -30.27
N LEU A 68 8.80 -13.59 -30.76
CA LEU A 68 10.02 -13.73 -29.95
C LEU A 68 10.63 -12.37 -29.59
N CYS A 69 10.70 -11.44 -30.54
CA CYS A 69 11.20 -10.09 -30.29
C CYS A 69 10.33 -9.35 -29.27
N VAL A 70 9.01 -9.40 -29.40
CA VAL A 70 8.06 -8.76 -28.47
C VAL A 70 8.11 -9.41 -27.09
N ALA A 71 8.26 -10.75 -27.02
CA ALA A 71 8.44 -11.45 -25.75
C ALA A 71 9.68 -10.95 -24.99
N GLY A 72 10.79 -10.73 -25.70
CA GLY A 72 12.02 -10.19 -25.09
C GLY A 72 11.86 -8.80 -24.48
N LEU A 73 10.98 -7.97 -25.04
CA LEU A 73 10.65 -6.64 -24.50
C LEU A 73 9.88 -6.70 -23.17
N GLY A 74 9.17 -7.80 -22.89
CA GLY A 74 8.39 -7.97 -21.66
C GLY A 74 9.21 -7.92 -20.38
N LEU A 75 10.50 -8.30 -20.41
CA LEU A 75 11.40 -8.17 -19.25
C LEU A 75 11.67 -6.70 -18.88
N PHE A 76 11.67 -5.81 -19.88
CA PHE A 76 11.95 -4.39 -19.66
C PHE A 76 10.74 -3.62 -19.12
N THR A 77 9.52 -4.07 -19.43
CA THR A 77 8.30 -3.41 -18.93
C THR A 77 8.11 -3.60 -17.42
N ILE A 78 8.66 -4.67 -16.82
CA ILE A 78 8.64 -4.91 -15.37
C ILE A 78 9.35 -3.78 -14.62
N GLY A 79 10.53 -3.38 -15.08
CA GLY A 79 11.31 -2.31 -14.45
C GLY A 79 10.57 -0.97 -14.47
N ILE A 80 9.94 -0.65 -15.61
CA ILE A 80 9.16 0.60 -15.76
C ILE A 80 7.93 0.59 -14.85
N GLN A 81 7.18 -0.52 -14.81
CA GLN A 81 6.00 -0.63 -13.94
C GLN A 81 6.37 -0.59 -12.47
N ALA A 82 7.44 -1.28 -12.08
CA ALA A 82 7.95 -1.25 -10.71
C ALA A 82 8.37 0.16 -10.30
N ALA A 83 9.05 0.90 -11.17
CA ALA A 83 9.46 2.28 -10.91
C ALA A 83 8.28 3.22 -10.62
N VAL A 84 7.11 3.00 -11.23
CA VAL A 84 5.90 3.79 -10.97
C VAL A 84 5.11 3.26 -9.76
N ALA A 85 5.01 1.94 -9.62
CA ALA A 85 4.15 1.30 -8.62
C ALA A 85 4.76 1.31 -7.21
N ILE A 86 6.07 1.09 -7.07
CA ILE A 86 6.76 1.04 -5.77
C ILE A 86 6.57 2.33 -4.96
N PRO A 87 6.86 3.54 -5.47
CA PRO A 87 6.71 4.76 -4.68
C PRO A 87 5.25 4.99 -4.26
N ASN A 88 4.30 4.72 -5.16
CA ASN A 88 2.88 4.86 -4.86
C ASN A 88 2.42 3.87 -3.77
N PHE A 89 2.89 2.62 -3.83
CA PHE A 89 2.60 1.60 -2.82
C PHE A 89 3.16 1.98 -1.44
N LEU A 90 4.39 2.48 -1.37
CA LEU A 90 4.98 2.96 -0.12
C LEU A 90 4.18 4.12 0.47
N GLN A 91 3.73 5.06 -0.37
CA GLN A 91 2.89 6.18 0.06
C GLN A 91 1.50 5.72 0.56
N PHE A 92 0.90 4.71 -0.06
CA PHE A 92 -0.37 4.16 0.45
C PHE A 92 -0.21 3.48 1.80
N GLN A 93 0.92 2.79 2.01
CA GLN A 93 1.20 2.19 3.31
C GLN A 93 1.36 3.24 4.40
N SER A 94 2.12 4.32 4.16
CA SER A 94 2.28 5.37 5.17
C SER A 94 0.96 6.08 5.48
N ARG A 95 0.16 6.41 4.46
CA ARG A 95 -1.18 6.99 4.65
C ARG A 95 -2.11 6.09 5.47
N ALA A 96 -2.07 4.78 5.26
CA ALA A 96 -2.85 3.82 6.03
C ALA A 96 -2.44 3.80 7.50
N LYS A 97 -1.12 3.80 7.79
CA LYS A 97 -0.59 3.90 9.15
C LYS A 97 -1.06 5.19 9.82
N GLN A 98 -0.87 6.34 9.17
CA GLN A 98 -1.33 7.63 9.69
C GLN A 98 -2.84 7.67 9.96
N ALA A 99 -3.65 6.99 9.12
CA ALA A 99 -5.09 6.92 9.30
C ALA A 99 -5.48 6.15 10.58
N GLU A 100 -4.75 5.09 10.94
CA GLU A 100 -4.98 4.32 12.17
C GLU A 100 -4.88 5.21 13.41
N CYS A 101 -3.80 5.97 13.53
CA CYS A 101 -3.61 6.92 14.62
C CYS A 101 -4.72 7.98 14.67
N LYS A 102 -5.07 8.58 13.53
CA LYS A 102 -6.12 9.61 13.44
C LYS A 102 -7.50 9.07 13.82
N VAL A 103 -7.83 7.84 13.43
CA VAL A 103 -9.10 7.19 13.78
C VAL A 103 -9.17 6.92 15.28
N ASN A 104 -8.11 6.39 15.86
CA ASN A 104 -8.06 6.12 17.30
C ASN A 104 -8.09 7.40 18.14
N LEU A 105 -7.42 8.48 17.71
CA LEU A 105 -7.56 9.80 18.35
C LEU A 105 -8.99 10.31 18.31
N LYS A 106 -9.72 10.13 17.21
CA LYS A 106 -11.15 10.49 17.15
C LYS A 106 -11.99 9.64 18.09
N ALA A 107 -11.67 8.37 18.27
CA ALA A 107 -12.34 7.52 19.25
C ALA A 107 -12.10 8.04 20.68
N ILE A 108 -10.86 8.39 21.03
CA ILE A 108 -10.51 9.03 22.32
C ILE A 108 -11.28 10.34 22.51
N PHE A 109 -11.34 11.20 21.49
CA PHE A 109 -12.09 12.46 21.57
C PHE A 109 -13.58 12.23 21.84
N THR A 110 -14.20 11.29 21.11
CA THR A 110 -15.61 10.97 21.33
C THR A 110 -15.83 10.41 22.73
N ALA A 111 -14.97 9.49 23.19
CA ALA A 111 -15.05 8.93 24.54
C ALA A 111 -14.90 10.03 25.60
N ALA A 112 -13.91 10.90 25.45
CA ALA A 112 -13.70 12.04 26.34
C ALA A 112 -14.93 12.95 26.40
N ARG A 113 -15.53 13.27 25.25
CA ARG A 113 -16.74 14.10 25.18
C ARG A 113 -17.93 13.45 25.88
N VAL A 114 -18.09 12.13 25.77
CA VAL A 114 -19.15 11.40 26.47
C VAL A 114 -18.90 11.45 27.98
N SER A 115 -17.69 11.11 28.45
CA SER A 115 -17.36 11.17 29.88
C SER A 115 -17.48 12.58 30.46
N MET A 116 -17.18 13.64 29.68
CA MET A 116 -17.44 15.03 30.10
C MET A 116 -18.92 15.33 30.29
N LEU A 117 -19.81 14.78 29.45
CA LEU A 117 -21.25 14.97 29.56
C LEU A 117 -21.86 14.18 30.73
N ASP A 118 -21.32 12.99 30.98
CA ASP A 118 -21.78 12.08 32.03
C ASP A 118 -21.11 12.36 33.40
N GLU A 119 -20.25 13.39 33.47
CA GLU A 119 -19.44 13.75 34.66
C GLU A 119 -18.57 12.59 35.19
N GLU A 120 -18.17 11.70 34.29
CA GLU A 120 -17.32 10.55 34.58
C GLU A 120 -15.82 10.93 34.62
N PRO A 121 -15.01 10.19 35.39
CA PRO A 121 -13.58 10.49 35.54
C PRO A 121 -12.81 10.32 34.22
N LEU A 122 -12.12 11.37 33.78
CA LEU A 122 -11.23 11.39 32.60
C LEU A 122 -9.77 11.07 32.93
N GLY A 123 -9.50 10.43 34.07
CA GLY A 123 -8.15 10.25 34.60
C GLY A 123 -7.30 9.22 33.84
N SER A 124 -7.90 8.37 33.01
CA SER A 124 -7.20 7.30 32.29
C SER A 124 -7.95 6.88 31.03
N PHE A 125 -7.25 6.21 30.11
CA PHE A 125 -7.88 5.62 28.92
C PHE A 125 -8.88 4.52 29.28
N GLU A 126 -8.60 3.74 30.33
CA GLU A 126 -9.50 2.70 30.83
C GLU A 126 -10.80 3.30 31.36
N ALA A 127 -10.75 4.43 32.08
CA ALA A 127 -11.94 5.13 32.55
C ALA A 127 -12.81 5.65 31.38
N MET A 128 -12.18 6.02 30.25
CA MET A 128 -12.89 6.37 29.02
C MET A 128 -13.35 5.15 28.20
N GLY A 129 -13.05 3.92 28.64
CA GLY A 129 -13.33 2.70 27.89
C GLY A 129 -12.59 2.62 26.55
N PHE A 130 -11.47 3.35 26.41
CA PHE A 130 -10.66 3.32 25.19
C PHE A 130 -9.58 2.25 25.29
N GLU A 131 -9.64 1.30 24.35
CA GLU A 131 -8.61 0.29 24.16
C GLU A 131 -8.24 0.24 22.66
N PRO A 132 -6.97 0.45 22.28
CA PRO A 132 -6.55 0.32 20.90
C PRO A 132 -6.56 -1.14 20.47
N GLY A 133 -6.61 -1.39 19.17
CA GLY A 133 -6.61 -2.76 18.65
C GLY A 133 -5.37 -3.56 19.09
N PRO A 134 -5.42 -4.92 19.09
CA PRO A 134 -4.35 -5.78 19.60
C PRO A 134 -2.97 -5.56 18.96
N ARG A 135 -2.95 -4.99 17.75
CA ARG A 135 -1.77 -4.70 16.93
C ARG A 135 -1.46 -3.20 16.87
N ASN A 136 -1.57 -2.53 18.01
CA ASN A 136 -1.36 -1.10 18.12
C ASN A 136 0.10 -0.70 17.86
N ARG A 137 0.29 0.17 16.87
CA ARG A 137 1.61 0.69 16.47
C ARG A 137 2.06 1.93 17.22
N TYR A 138 1.15 2.55 17.95
CA TYR A 138 1.30 3.90 18.47
C TYR A 138 1.27 3.90 19.98
N ALA A 139 2.08 4.75 20.62
CA ALA A 139 1.84 5.09 22.01
C ALA A 139 0.72 6.13 22.08
N TYR A 140 -0.35 5.84 22.83
CA TYR A 140 -1.38 6.84 23.14
C TYR A 140 -1.06 7.48 24.47
N VAL A 141 -1.12 8.80 24.53
CA VAL A 141 -0.71 9.58 25.70
C VAL A 141 -1.86 10.50 26.08
N LEU A 142 -2.39 10.32 27.28
CA LEU A 142 -3.34 11.24 27.91
C LEU A 142 -2.66 12.11 28.95
N ARG A 143 -1.64 11.58 29.62
CA ARG A 143 -0.81 12.25 30.61
C ARG A 143 0.57 11.58 30.59
N MET A 144 1.59 12.27 31.07
CA MET A 144 2.93 11.71 31.29
C MET A 144 3.31 11.83 32.77
N PRO A 145 4.08 10.87 33.34
CA PRO A 145 4.42 9.57 32.76
C PRO A 145 3.28 8.53 32.88
N GLU A 146 2.24 8.85 33.65
CA GLU A 146 1.05 8.01 33.87
C GLU A 146 0.00 8.25 32.79
N GLY A 147 -0.77 7.25 32.38
CA GLY A 147 -1.79 7.43 31.35
C GLY A 147 -1.23 7.35 29.93
N VAL A 148 -0.24 6.47 29.74
CA VAL A 148 0.31 6.07 28.45
C VAL A 148 -0.12 4.65 28.14
N ILE A 149 -0.72 4.41 26.97
CA ILE A 149 -0.84 3.07 26.41
C ILE A 149 0.37 2.86 25.51
N PRO A 150 1.24 1.87 25.81
CA PRO A 150 2.43 1.63 25.02
C PRO A 150 2.11 1.00 23.65
N VAL A 151 3.12 0.98 22.81
CA VAL A 151 3.12 0.22 21.56
C VAL A 151 2.95 -1.27 21.87
N ALA A 152 2.15 -1.98 21.07
CA ALA A 152 1.94 -3.43 21.22
C ALA A 152 3.21 -4.21 20.87
N GLY A 153 3.40 -5.39 21.46
CA GLY A 153 4.62 -6.21 21.34
C GLY A 153 4.99 -6.68 19.93
N ASP A 154 4.12 -6.47 18.94
CA ASP A 154 4.38 -6.74 17.51
C ASP A 154 5.28 -5.68 16.85
N PHE A 155 5.54 -4.55 17.53
CA PHE A 155 6.31 -3.42 17.01
C PHE A 155 7.42 -3.03 18.01
N PRO A 156 8.47 -2.32 17.55
CA PRO A 156 9.50 -1.81 18.44
C PRO A 156 8.89 -0.94 19.55
N ALA A 157 9.22 -1.27 20.80
CA ALA A 157 8.82 -0.45 21.94
C ALA A 157 9.49 0.93 21.84
N ILE A 158 8.76 1.97 22.21
CA ILE A 158 9.25 3.34 22.28
C ILE A 158 9.47 3.67 23.76
N ASP A 159 10.66 4.17 24.11
CA ASP A 159 10.96 4.55 25.48
C ASP A 159 10.07 5.74 25.92
N PRO A 160 9.49 5.74 27.13
CA PRO A 160 8.75 6.89 27.65
C PRO A 160 9.49 8.23 27.56
N ALA A 161 10.82 8.24 27.71
CA ALA A 161 11.64 9.43 27.56
C ALA A 161 11.69 9.92 26.10
N GLU A 162 11.70 9.01 25.13
CA GLU A 162 11.63 9.34 23.70
C GLU A 162 10.26 9.92 23.34
N ILE A 163 9.18 9.33 23.87
CA ILE A 163 7.81 9.86 23.73
C ILE A 163 7.76 11.29 24.28
N GLN A 164 8.29 11.51 25.49
CA GLN A 164 8.31 12.84 26.11
C GLN A 164 9.09 13.85 25.26
N ALA A 165 10.26 13.46 24.75
CA ALA A 165 11.08 14.31 23.89
C ALA A 165 10.39 14.62 22.56
N ALA A 166 9.66 13.66 21.98
CA ALA A 166 8.89 13.87 20.76
C ALA A 166 7.72 14.84 20.97
N LEU A 167 6.95 14.68 22.05
CA LEU A 167 5.88 15.59 22.43
C LEU A 167 6.39 17.02 22.66
N ALA A 168 7.52 17.16 23.38
CA ALA A 168 8.14 18.45 23.64
C ALA A 168 8.60 19.13 22.33
N ARG A 169 9.20 18.38 21.40
CA ARG A 169 9.59 18.87 20.08
C ARG A 169 8.40 19.33 19.25
N ALA A 170 7.28 18.62 19.38
CA ALA A 170 6.02 18.93 18.71
C ALA A 170 5.25 20.09 19.37
N GLY A 171 5.66 20.54 20.57
CA GLY A 171 4.90 21.54 21.35
C GLY A 171 3.53 21.03 21.79
N VAL A 172 3.39 19.72 22.01
CA VAL A 172 2.14 19.09 22.43
C VAL A 172 2.23 18.75 23.91
N GLU A 173 1.27 19.24 24.68
CA GLU A 173 1.10 18.91 26.10
C GLU A 173 -0.20 18.10 26.27
N PRO A 174 -0.13 16.75 26.28
CA PRO A 174 -1.30 15.93 26.57
C PRO A 174 -1.69 16.06 28.04
N GLY A 175 -2.99 16.16 28.30
CA GLY A 175 -3.49 16.35 29.64
C GLY A 175 -5.00 16.52 29.70
N VAL A 176 -5.49 16.45 30.93
CA VAL A 176 -6.83 16.92 31.29
C VAL A 176 -6.62 18.13 32.20
N GLU A 177 -7.06 19.30 31.74
CA GLU A 177 -6.88 20.58 32.41
C GLU A 177 -8.22 21.14 32.87
N GLY A 178 -8.25 21.72 34.07
CA GLY A 178 -9.47 22.27 34.67
C GLY A 178 -10.35 21.22 35.36
N THR A 179 -11.60 21.59 35.62
CA THR A 179 -12.59 20.77 36.32
C THR A 179 -13.70 20.38 35.35
N CYS A 180 -14.00 19.09 35.23
CA CYS A 180 -15.06 18.61 34.36
C CYS A 180 -16.44 18.98 34.94
N PRO A 181 -17.45 19.30 34.10
CA PRO A 181 -17.53 19.06 32.65
C PRO A 181 -16.83 20.09 31.76
N ASP A 182 -16.34 21.21 32.30
CA ASP A 182 -15.70 22.30 31.52
C ASP A 182 -14.18 22.09 31.31
N CYS A 183 -13.68 20.88 31.55
CA CYS A 183 -12.27 20.56 31.41
C CYS A 183 -11.82 20.50 29.94
N THR A 184 -10.54 20.78 29.70
CA THR A 184 -9.91 20.59 28.39
C THR A 184 -9.19 19.27 28.37
N VAL A 185 -9.43 18.45 27.36
CA VAL A 185 -8.74 17.17 27.17
C VAL A 185 -7.92 17.25 25.90
N THR A 186 -6.62 17.03 26.03
CA THR A 186 -5.69 16.89 24.90
C THR A 186 -5.06 15.52 24.98
N ALA A 187 -5.26 14.70 23.95
CA ALA A 187 -4.63 13.40 23.82
C ALA A 187 -3.65 13.42 22.65
N ALA A 188 -2.58 12.64 22.77
CA ALA A 188 -1.60 12.46 21.72
C ALA A 188 -1.43 10.99 21.33
N CYS A 189 -0.93 10.81 20.13
CA CYS A 189 -0.58 9.54 19.54
C CYS A 189 0.82 9.71 18.94
N VAL A 190 1.76 8.86 19.36
CA VAL A 190 3.17 8.96 18.98
C VAL A 190 3.59 7.63 18.38
N GLY A 191 4.30 7.66 17.26
CA GLY A 191 4.81 6.44 16.65
C GLY A 191 5.70 6.72 15.47
N ASN A 192 6.29 5.67 14.93
CA ASN A 192 7.21 5.76 13.81
C ASN A 192 6.57 5.16 12.54
N VAL A 193 6.16 6.00 11.60
CA VAL A 193 5.41 5.56 10.41
C VAL A 193 6.31 4.95 9.35
N ASP A 194 7.52 5.46 9.15
CA ASP A 194 8.43 5.06 8.07
C ASP A 194 9.74 4.40 8.55
N ASN A 195 9.86 4.16 9.86
CA ASN A 195 10.93 3.43 10.52
C ASN A 195 12.29 4.14 10.43
N ASP A 196 12.31 5.45 10.71
CA ASP A 196 13.54 6.25 10.85
C ASP A 196 13.81 6.67 12.31
N ASP A 197 14.73 7.61 12.55
CA ASP A 197 15.12 8.01 13.91
C ASP A 197 14.16 9.04 14.53
N THR A 198 13.15 9.47 13.78
CA THR A 198 12.19 10.50 14.18
C THR A 198 10.83 9.88 14.45
N LEU A 199 10.14 10.45 15.45
CA LEU A 199 8.81 10.02 15.85
C LEU A 199 7.80 11.03 15.33
N ASP A 200 6.80 10.52 14.61
CA ASP A 200 5.64 11.29 14.25
C ASP A 200 4.77 11.53 15.49
N VAL A 201 4.18 12.72 15.58
CA VAL A 201 3.34 13.13 16.70
C VAL A 201 2.01 13.67 16.20
N TRP A 202 0.93 13.00 16.57
CA TRP A 202 -0.43 13.50 16.40
C TRP A 202 -1.04 13.90 17.71
N SER A 203 -1.96 14.86 17.66
CA SER A 203 -2.82 15.15 18.81
C SER A 203 -4.22 15.58 18.40
N ILE A 204 -5.14 15.41 19.34
CA ILE A 204 -6.53 15.88 19.26
C ILE A 204 -6.87 16.57 20.59
N SER A 205 -7.76 17.56 20.55
CA SER A 205 -8.19 18.26 21.75
C SER A 205 -9.68 18.59 21.70
N THR A 206 -10.27 18.80 22.88
CA THR A 206 -11.65 19.28 23.05
C THR A 206 -11.82 20.78 22.85
N VAL A 207 -10.71 21.51 22.66
CA VAL A 207 -10.69 22.94 22.34
C VAL A 207 -9.95 23.23 21.05
N ASP A 208 -10.18 24.41 20.49
CA ASP A 208 -9.38 24.92 19.37
C ASP A 208 -7.95 25.20 19.84
N ARG A 209 -6.98 24.88 19.00
CA ARG A 209 -5.55 25.04 19.29
C ARG A 209 -4.84 25.71 18.11
N THR A 210 -3.61 26.16 18.34
CA THR A 210 -2.75 26.67 17.28
C THR A 210 -1.47 25.83 17.24
N ALA A 211 -1.12 25.34 16.06
CA ALA A 211 0.13 24.62 15.83
C ALA A 211 1.34 25.55 15.97
N ALA A 212 2.54 24.98 16.14
CA ALA A 212 3.78 25.76 16.26
C ALA A 212 4.07 26.64 15.02
N ASN A 213 3.54 26.29 13.85
CA ASN A 213 3.65 27.05 12.60
C ASN A 213 2.58 28.16 12.45
N GLY A 214 1.70 28.34 13.44
CA GLY A 214 0.60 29.32 13.42
C GLY A 214 -0.71 28.82 12.78
N GLU A 215 -0.78 27.56 12.35
CA GLU A 215 -2.01 26.98 11.78
C GLU A 215 -3.07 26.76 12.87
N ALA A 216 -4.29 27.22 12.62
CA ALA A 216 -5.43 26.97 13.51
C ALA A 216 -5.89 25.51 13.38
N ILE A 217 -5.90 24.79 14.51
CA ILE A 217 -6.37 23.43 14.63
C ILE A 217 -7.74 23.48 15.31
N PRO A 218 -8.85 23.20 14.60
CA PRO A 218 -10.16 23.18 15.22
C PRO A 218 -10.29 22.01 16.22
N LEU A 219 -11.15 22.18 17.22
CA LEU A 219 -11.49 21.14 18.18
C LEU A 219 -11.94 19.85 17.48
N GLY A 220 -11.55 18.71 18.02
CA GLY A 220 -11.88 17.39 17.45
C GLY A 220 -11.19 17.04 16.13
N ALA A 221 -10.30 17.89 15.61
CA ALA A 221 -9.47 17.55 14.45
C ALA A 221 -8.13 16.94 14.89
N PRO A 222 -7.82 15.69 14.50
CA PRO A 222 -6.47 15.16 14.64
C PRO A 222 -5.49 15.97 13.77
N TYR A 223 -4.42 16.45 14.38
CA TYR A 223 -3.37 17.21 13.69
C TYR A 223 -2.04 16.45 13.75
N ASN A 224 -1.30 16.43 12.64
CA ASN A 224 0.07 15.88 12.61
C ASN A 224 1.08 17.01 12.80
N HIS A 225 1.75 17.05 13.95
CA HIS A 225 2.74 18.09 14.29
C HIS A 225 4.10 17.82 13.67
N VAL A 226 4.48 16.54 13.55
CA VAL A 226 5.75 16.12 12.99
C VAL A 226 5.44 15.06 11.94
N ASN A 227 5.49 15.46 10.67
CA ASN A 227 5.30 14.58 9.52
C ASN A 227 6.60 14.54 8.71
N ASP A 228 7.45 13.58 9.02
CA ASP A 228 8.75 13.36 8.37
C ASP A 228 8.70 12.30 7.26
N VAL A 229 7.55 11.62 7.10
CA VAL A 229 7.33 10.61 6.06
C VAL A 229 7.85 11.10 4.71
N ARG A 230 8.93 10.46 4.24
CA ARG A 230 9.57 10.80 2.96
C ARG A 230 8.54 10.66 1.82
N GLN A 231 8.23 11.79 1.17
CA GLN A 231 7.39 11.84 -0.02
C GLN A 231 8.15 11.45 -1.27
#